data_AF-A0A9P1HR20-F1
#
_entry.id   AF-A0A9P1HR20-F1
#
_cell.length_a   1.000
_cell.length_b   1.000
_cell.length_c   1.000
_cell.angle_alpha   90.00
_cell.angle_beta   90.00
_cell.angle_gamma   90.00
#
_symmetry.space_group_name_H-M   'P 1'
#
loop_
_entity.id
_entity.type
_entity.pdbx_description
1 polymer ?
#
loop_
_entity_poly.entity_id
_entity_poly.type
_entity_poly.pdbx_seq_one_letter_code
_entity_poly.pdbx_strand_id
1 'polypeptide(L)'
;MDAHQEVNSYKLSPYFQFLTFVLENWIVLFTTFLVLFLTTSIFNKFISPLLHEKYKEWLDYHETLTAMKTALEADYEDLWRNPEFCLIFIKLYDEYQVLLNEARSDPEGRMRRYSSFNKYQMLNLKE
;
A
#
# COMPACT_ATOMS: atom_id res chain seq x y z
N MET A 1 44.76 55.21 25.38
CA MET A 1 44.54 55.56 23.96
C MET A 1 44.99 54.36 23.13
N ASP A 2 44.38 53.18 23.23
CA ASP A 2 42.96 52.81 23.01
C ASP A 2 42.47 53.19 21.62
N ALA A 3 42.74 52.35 20.62
CA ALA A 3 42.01 52.30 19.34
C ALA A 3 42.42 51.12 18.43
N HIS A 4 42.76 49.93 18.96
CA HIS A 4 42.97 48.74 18.12
C HIS A 4 42.19 47.52 18.62
N GLN A 5 40.99 47.78 19.14
CA GLN A 5 39.99 46.77 19.39
C GLN A 5 38.75 47.18 18.60
N GLU A 6 38.67 46.73 17.34
CA GLU A 6 37.45 46.57 16.54
C GLU A 6 37.83 46.30 15.07
N VAL A 7 38.38 45.11 14.79
CA VAL A 7 38.23 44.53 13.45
C VAL A 7 37.28 43.36 13.58
N ASN A 8 36.02 43.75 13.82
CA ASN A 8 34.81 43.09 13.39
C ASN A 8 34.80 41.56 13.41
N SER A 9 34.48 41.02 14.59
CA SER A 9 33.82 39.72 14.67
C SER A 9 32.38 39.86 14.14
N TYR A 10 32.20 39.92 12.83
CA TYR A 10 30.88 39.72 12.24
C TYR A 10 30.53 38.24 12.50
N LYS A 11 29.84 37.96 13.61
CA LYS A 11 29.13 36.69 13.77
C LYS A 11 28.02 36.70 12.72
N LEU A 12 28.38 36.31 11.50
CA LEU A 12 27.44 36.08 10.41
C LEU A 12 26.35 35.16 10.96
N SER A 13 25.09 35.59 10.89
CA SER A 13 24.00 34.79 11.44
C SER A 13 24.00 33.41 10.76
N PRO A 14 23.71 32.32 11.49
CA PRO A 14 23.70 30.97 10.92
C PRO A 14 22.76 30.87 9.71
N TYR A 15 21.72 31.69 9.67
CA TYR A 15 20.82 31.85 8.52
C TYR A 15 21.53 32.39 7.28
N PHE A 16 22.44 33.34 7.43
CA PHE A 16 23.16 33.92 6.30
C PHE A 16 24.17 32.93 5.72
N GLN A 17 24.85 32.16 6.58
CA GLN A 17 25.74 31.08 6.16
C GLN A 17 24.97 29.94 5.46
N PHE A 18 23.78 29.61 5.94
CA PHE A 18 22.90 28.64 5.29
C PHE A 18 22.41 29.15 3.92
N LEU A 19 22.05 30.43 3.80
CA LEU A 19 21.63 31.04 2.54
C LEU A 19 22.75 31.04 1.50
N THR A 20 23.97 31.41 1.88
CA THR A 20 25.13 31.37 0.96
C THR A 20 25.43 29.94 0.54
N PHE A 21 25.36 28.97 1.46
CA PHE A 21 25.54 27.56 1.16
C PHE A 21 24.50 27.03 0.17
N VAL A 22 23.23 27.39 0.35
CA VAL A 22 22.14 27.01 -0.56
C VAL A 22 22.32 27.66 -1.93
N LEU A 23 22.74 28.93 -1.99
CA LEU A 23 23.00 29.64 -3.25
C LEU A 23 24.22 29.09 -4.00
N GLU A 24 25.27 28.68 -3.29
CA GLU A 24 26.47 28.08 -3.91
C GLU A 24 26.19 26.67 -4.44
N ASN A 25 25.37 25.89 -3.72
CA ASN A 25 25.10 24.48 -4.04
C ASN A 25 23.71 24.24 -4.64
N TRP A 26 23.04 25.29 -5.13
CA TRP A 26 21.64 25.21 -5.57
C TRP A 26 21.43 24.19 -6.70
N ILE A 27 22.40 24.05 -7.60
CA ILE A 27 22.37 23.08 -8.70
C ILE A 27 22.43 21.66 -8.17
N VAL A 28 23.30 21.39 -7.19
CA VAL A 28 23.45 20.07 -6.58
C VAL A 28 22.19 19.72 -5.82
N LEU A 29 21.68 20.63 -4.99
CA LEU A 29 20.43 20.45 -4.25
C LEU A 29 19.24 20.18 -5.18
N PHE A 30 19.12 20.96 -6.26
CA PHE A 30 18.08 20.77 -7.25
C PHE A 30 18.21 19.42 -7.95
N THR A 31 19.41 19.03 -8.34
CA THR A 31 19.67 17.74 -9.00
C THR A 31 19.37 16.58 -8.06
N THR A 32 19.80 16.64 -6.80
CA THR A 32 19.50 15.62 -5.78
C THR A 32 18.00 15.51 -5.55
N PHE A 33 17.30 16.64 -5.43
CA PHE A 33 15.85 16.65 -5.30
C PHE A 33 15.16 16.02 -6.51
N LEU A 34 15.62 16.34 -7.73
CA LEU A 34 15.05 15.82 -8.97
C LEU A 34 15.29 14.32 -9.11
N VAL A 35 16.48 13.82 -8.76
CA VAL A 35 16.78 12.38 -8.72
C VAL A 35 15.92 11.67 -7.68
N LEU A 36 15.79 12.22 -6.47
CA LEU A 36 14.91 11.67 -5.45
C LEU A 36 13.45 11.65 -5.92
N PHE A 37 12.97 12.74 -6.51
CA PHE A 37 11.60 12.83 -7.03
C PHE A 37 11.34 11.79 -8.12
N LEU A 38 12.23 11.68 -9.11
CA LEU A 38 12.15 10.64 -10.14
C LEU A 38 12.18 9.23 -9.54
N THR A 39 13.06 8.99 -8.57
CA THR A 39 13.16 7.70 -7.88
C THR A 39 11.85 7.39 -7.18
N THR A 40 11.31 8.31 -6.36
CA THR A 40 10.01 8.11 -5.70
C THR A 40 8.85 7.94 -6.69
N SER A 41 8.85 8.66 -7.82
CA SER A 41 7.82 8.53 -8.85
C SER A 41 7.87 7.17 -9.57
N ILE A 42 9.08 6.68 -9.87
CA ILE A 42 9.28 5.36 -10.50
C ILE A 42 8.93 4.27 -9.49
N PHE A 43 9.38 4.38 -8.25
CA PHE A 43 9.04 3.46 -7.17
C PHE A 43 7.52 3.42 -6.95
N ASN A 44 6.85 4.57 -6.83
CA ASN A 44 5.40 4.57 -6.63
C ASN A 44 4.64 3.95 -7.82
N LYS A 45 5.15 4.11 -9.05
CA LYS A 45 4.49 3.57 -10.25
C LYS A 45 4.77 2.09 -10.49
N PHE A 46 5.99 1.61 -10.22
CA PHE A 46 6.40 0.23 -10.47
C PHE A 46 6.32 -0.68 -9.25
N ILE A 47 6.72 -0.17 -8.08
CA ILE A 47 6.81 -0.96 -6.86
C ILE A 47 5.46 -1.02 -6.14
N SER A 48 4.58 -0.02 -6.26
CA SER A 48 3.21 -0.12 -5.70
C SER A 48 2.41 -1.34 -6.18
N PRO A 49 2.28 -1.61 -7.50
CA PRO A 49 1.53 -2.80 -7.95
C PRO A 49 2.21 -4.12 -7.58
N LEU A 50 3.55 -4.16 -7.58
CA LEU A 50 4.32 -5.36 -7.19
C LEU A 50 4.26 -5.63 -5.68
N LEU A 51 4.35 -4.58 -4.86
CA LEU A 51 4.18 -4.67 -3.41
C LEU A 51 2.77 -5.09 -3.05
N HIS A 52 1.75 -4.61 -3.75
CA HIS A 52 0.37 -4.95 -3.43
C HIS A 52 0.09 -6.45 -3.66
N GLU A 53 0.61 -7.04 -4.73
CA GLU A 53 0.51 -8.49 -4.95
C GLU A 53 1.31 -9.29 -3.92
N LYS A 54 2.54 -8.85 -3.62
CA LYS A 54 3.38 -9.49 -2.59
C LYS A 54 2.81 -9.34 -1.19
N TYR A 55 2.14 -8.23 -0.89
CA TYR A 55 1.47 -7.98 0.37
C TYR A 55 0.26 -8.90 0.54
N LYS A 56 -0.51 -9.14 -0.53
CA LYS A 56 -1.59 -10.13 -0.54
C LYS A 56 -1.09 -11.56 -0.33
N GLU A 57 0.07 -11.89 -0.90
CA GLU A 57 0.76 -13.16 -0.67
C GLU A 57 1.27 -13.28 0.77
N TRP A 58 1.82 -12.21 1.34
CA TRP A 58 2.36 -12.20 2.70
C TRP A 58 1.29 -12.19 3.80
N LEU A 59 0.11 -11.65 3.51
CA LEU A 59 -1.06 -11.70 4.39
C LEU A 59 -1.83 -13.03 4.33
N ASP A 60 -1.32 -14.03 3.61
CA ASP A 60 -1.92 -15.35 3.48
C ASP A 60 -3.42 -15.30 3.09
N TYR A 61 -3.79 -14.34 2.23
CA TYR A 61 -5.15 -14.23 1.71
C TYR A 61 -5.58 -15.55 1.05
N HIS A 62 -4.63 -16.26 0.43
CA HIS A 62 -4.89 -17.56 -0.18
C HIS A 62 -5.26 -18.64 0.84
N GLU A 63 -4.51 -18.75 1.94
CA GLU A 63 -4.78 -19.73 2.99
C GLU A 63 -6.10 -19.40 3.70
N THR A 64 -6.30 -18.12 4.03
CA THR A 64 -7.52 -17.64 4.70
C THR A 64 -8.76 -17.87 3.84
N LEU A 65 -8.73 -17.50 2.56
CA LEU A 65 -9.86 -17.73 1.65
C LEU A 65 -10.11 -19.22 1.42
N THR A 66 -9.06 -20.05 1.39
CA THR A 66 -9.21 -21.50 1.26
C THR A 66 -9.86 -22.08 2.51
N ALA A 67 -9.41 -21.69 3.70
CA ALA A 67 -9.99 -22.13 4.96
C ALA A 67 -11.46 -21.72 5.10
N MET A 68 -11.80 -20.46 4.79
CA MET A 68 -13.19 -19.98 4.77
C MET A 68 -14.05 -20.75 3.77
N LYS A 69 -13.52 -20.99 2.56
CA LYS A 69 -14.23 -21.79 1.55
C LYS A 69 -14.48 -23.22 2.05
N THR A 70 -13.48 -23.87 2.62
CA THR A 70 -13.63 -25.22 3.20
C THR A 70 -14.66 -25.22 4.31
N ALA A 71 -14.66 -24.20 5.17
CA ALA A 71 -15.67 -24.04 6.22
C ALA A 71 -17.07 -23.79 5.63
N LEU A 72 -17.23 -23.13 4.49
CA LEU A 72 -18.53 -22.92 3.85
C LEU A 72 -19.03 -24.14 3.08
N GLU A 73 -18.12 -24.97 2.55
CA GLU A 73 -18.45 -26.20 1.80
C GLU A 73 -18.60 -27.44 2.70
N ALA A 74 -18.24 -27.33 3.97
CA ALA A 74 -18.38 -28.42 4.93
C ALA A 74 -19.86 -28.75 5.19
N ASP A 75 -20.13 -30.04 5.42
CA ASP A 75 -21.45 -30.50 5.79
C ASP A 75 -21.64 -30.39 7.31
N TYR A 76 -22.68 -29.68 7.70
CA TYR A 76 -22.99 -29.37 9.09
C TYR A 76 -24.31 -29.98 9.56
N GLU A 77 -24.97 -30.81 8.74
CA GLU A 77 -26.20 -31.58 9.02
C GLU A 77 -27.10 -31.02 10.14
N ASP A 78 -26.83 -31.41 11.39
CA ASP A 78 -27.63 -31.08 12.58
C ASP A 78 -27.60 -29.58 12.96
N LEU A 79 -26.52 -28.87 12.64
CA LEU A 79 -26.34 -27.46 12.99
C LEU A 79 -27.24 -26.53 12.17
N TRP A 80 -27.72 -26.96 11.01
CA TRP A 80 -28.68 -26.20 10.19
C TRP A 80 -30.02 -25.96 10.90
N ARG A 81 -30.34 -26.77 11.92
CA ARG A 81 -31.54 -26.59 12.74
C ARG A 81 -31.37 -25.51 13.80
N ASN A 82 -30.14 -25.10 14.09
CA ASN A 82 -29.86 -24.03 15.04
C ASN A 82 -29.90 -22.67 14.32
N PRO A 83 -30.85 -21.78 14.64
CA PRO A 83 -30.96 -20.48 13.99
C PRO A 83 -29.74 -19.57 14.24
N GLU A 84 -29.06 -19.71 15.38
CA GLU A 84 -27.84 -18.94 15.67
C GLU A 84 -26.70 -19.37 14.73
N PHE A 85 -26.58 -20.67 14.46
CA PHE A 85 -25.60 -21.19 13.52
C PHE A 85 -25.86 -20.66 12.12
N CYS A 86 -27.11 -20.68 11.65
CA CYS A 86 -27.47 -20.15 10.33
C CYS A 86 -27.11 -18.65 10.18
N LEU A 87 -27.34 -17.84 11.22
CA LEU A 87 -26.96 -16.42 11.20
C LEU A 87 -25.44 -16.23 11.15
N ILE A 88 -24.68 -17.03 11.90
CA ILE A 88 -23.21 -17.00 11.88
C ILE A 88 -22.69 -17.47 10.52
N PHE A 89 -23.28 -18.51 9.94
CA PHE A 89 -22.92 -19.02 8.62
C PHE A 89 -23.14 -17.98 7.52
N ILE A 90 -24.27 -17.26 7.55
CA ILE A 90 -24.53 -16.16 6.61
C ILE A 90 -23.50 -15.04 6.78
N LYS A 91 -23.15 -14.67 8.02
CA LYS A 91 -22.09 -13.68 8.27
C LYS A 91 -20.74 -14.14 7.74
N LEU A 92 -20.38 -15.40 7.95
CA LEU A 92 -19.14 -15.98 7.43
C LEU A 92 -19.11 -15.92 5.90
N TYR A 93 -20.24 -16.19 5.24
CA TYR A 93 -20.35 -16.06 3.79
C TYR A 93 -20.19 -14.62 3.31
N ASP A 94 -20.79 -13.65 4.00
CA ASP A 94 -20.66 -12.22 3.66
C ASP A 94 -19.21 -11.75 3.79
N GLU A 95 -18.56 -12.07 4.92
CA GLU A 95 -17.14 -11.76 5.14
C GLU A 95 -16.23 -12.45 4.12
N TYR A 96 -16.53 -13.69 3.74
CA TYR A 96 -15.82 -14.38 2.67
C TYR A 96 -15.94 -13.63 1.33
N GLN A 97 -17.12 -13.12 0.97
CA GLN A 97 -17.30 -12.33 -0.25
C GLN A 97 -16.55 -11.00 -0.20
N VAL A 98 -16.56 -10.31 0.94
CA VAL A 98 -15.80 -9.07 1.14
C VAL A 98 -14.30 -9.33 0.95
N LEU A 99 -13.76 -10.34 1.63
CA LEU A 99 -12.35 -10.70 1.53
C LEU A 99 -11.97 -11.15 0.12
N LEU A 100 -12.85 -11.91 -0.55
CA LEU A 100 -12.64 -12.36 -1.93
C LEU A 100 -12.63 -11.20 -2.92
N ASN A 101 -13.52 -10.22 -2.73
CA ASN A 101 -13.56 -9.01 -3.56
C ASN A 101 -12.31 -8.17 -3.35
N GLU A 102 -11.83 -8.04 -2.12
CA GLU A 102 -10.58 -7.34 -1.81
C GLU A 102 -9.34 -8.07 -2.35
N ALA A 103 -9.35 -9.41 -2.32
CA ALA A 103 -8.31 -10.21 -2.96
C ALA A 103 -8.24 -9.95 -4.48
N ARG A 104 -9.40 -9.74 -5.10
CA ARG A 104 -9.56 -9.47 -6.55
C ARG A 104 -9.36 -8.00 -6.94
N SER A 105 -9.42 -7.07 -5.99
CA SER A 105 -9.30 -5.64 -6.27
C SER A 105 -7.86 -5.21 -6.54
N ASP A 106 -7.71 -4.13 -7.29
CA ASP A 106 -6.48 -3.35 -7.44
C ASP A 106 -6.20 -2.50 -6.19
N PRO A 107 -5.00 -1.91 -6.04
CA PRO A 107 -4.72 -0.88 -5.03
C PRO A 107 -5.70 0.31 -5.09
N GLU A 108 -6.35 0.53 -6.23
CA GLU A 108 -7.38 1.55 -6.45
C GLU A 108 -8.81 1.08 -6.12
N GLY A 109 -8.98 -0.13 -5.59
CA GLY A 109 -10.28 -0.72 -5.26
C GLY A 109 -11.10 -1.21 -6.47
N ARG A 110 -10.51 -1.20 -7.67
CA ARG A 110 -11.18 -1.67 -8.91
C ARG A 110 -11.02 -3.17 -9.06
N MET A 111 -12.05 -3.88 -9.51
CA MET A 111 -11.90 -5.33 -9.77
C MET A 111 -10.95 -5.59 -10.94
N ARG A 112 -9.91 -6.39 -10.69
CA ARG A 112 -8.98 -6.81 -11.75
C ARG A 112 -9.60 -7.84 -12.67
N ARG A 113 -9.43 -7.64 -13.98
CA ARG A 113 -9.83 -8.63 -15.01
C ARG A 113 -9.04 -9.94 -14.91
N TYR A 114 -7.79 -9.86 -14.46
CA TYR A 114 -6.91 -11.01 -14.25
C TYR A 114 -6.36 -10.97 -12.82
N SER A 115 -6.80 -11.92 -11.99
CA SER A 115 -6.30 -12.15 -10.62
C SER A 115 -6.18 -13.65 -10.41
N SER A 116 -5.19 -14.09 -9.63
CA SER A 116 -5.06 -15.50 -9.21
C SER A 116 -6.30 -15.99 -8.45
N PHE A 117 -7.07 -15.07 -7.86
CA PHE A 117 -8.34 -15.32 -7.18
C PHE A 117 -9.57 -15.27 -8.10
N ASN A 118 -9.37 -14.99 -9.40
CA ASN A 118 -10.41 -14.91 -10.43
C ASN A 118 -10.53 -16.19 -11.28
N LYS A 119 -10.27 -17.35 -10.66
CA LYS A 119 -10.22 -18.67 -11.33
C LYS A 119 -11.53 -19.07 -12.05
N TYR A 120 -12.65 -18.39 -11.78
CA TYR A 120 -13.98 -18.72 -12.31
C TYR A 120 -14.65 -17.62 -13.16
N GLN A 121 -14.06 -16.41 -13.31
CA GLN A 121 -14.68 -15.37 -14.15
C GLN A 121 -14.59 -15.64 -15.66
N MET A 122 -13.81 -16.63 -16.09
CA MET A 122 -13.74 -17.08 -17.48
C MET A 122 -14.82 -18.10 -17.86
N LEU A 123 -15.61 -18.58 -16.90
CA LEU A 123 -16.73 -19.48 -17.18
C LEU A 123 -18.02 -18.65 -17.24
N ASN A 124 -18.44 -18.36 -18.47
CA ASN A 124 -19.76 -17.80 -18.85
C ASN A 124 -20.05 -16.34 -18.50
N LEU A 125 -19.59 -15.44 -19.39
CA LEU A 125 -20.42 -14.34 -19.89
C LEU A 125 -20.19 -14.24 -21.42
N LYS A 126 -20.64 -15.28 -22.14
CA LYS A 126 -21.05 -15.11 -23.54
C LYS A 126 -22.56 -14.91 -23.49
N GLU A 127 -23.00 -13.67 -23.58
CA GLU A 127 -24.32 -13.36 -24.17
C GLU A 127 -24.26 -13.60 -25.68
#